data_AF-A0A442G8G2-F1
#
_entry.id   AF-A0A442G8G2-F1
#
_cell.length_a   1.000
_cell.length_b   1.000
_cell.length_c   1.000
_cell.angle_alpha   90.00
_cell.angle_beta   90.00
_cell.angle_gamma   90.00
#
_symmetry.space_group_name_H-M   'P 1'
#
loop_
_entity.id
_entity.type
_entity.pdbx_description
1 polymer ?
#
loop_
_entity_poly.entity_id
_entity_poly.type
_entity_poly.pdbx_seq_one_letter_code
_entity_poly.pdbx_strand_id
1 'polypeptide(L)' 'MSKRIDSAYASGNRGLWVKSKCLNREEFIVVGWTDPTGSRPHIGSLLLGYYTDDGRLMYAGRAGTGITVAELKRLARRLG' A
#
# COMPACT_ATOMS: atom_id res chain seq x y z
N MET A 1 7.60 10.45 16.88
CA MET A 1 7.66 9.29 17.81
C MET A 1 7.44 9.84 19.21
N SER A 2 6.63 9.20 20.05
CA SER A 2 6.41 9.68 21.43
C SER A 2 6.55 8.53 22.43
N LYS A 3 7.20 8.80 23.57
CA LYS A 3 7.32 7.92 24.74
C LYS A 3 6.79 8.68 25.95
N ARG A 4 6.04 8.04 26.85
CA ARG A 4 5.64 8.63 28.14
C ARG A 4 6.89 8.86 28.99
N ILE A 5 6.99 10.02 29.65
CA ILE A 5 8.18 10.44 30.42
C ILE A 5 8.32 9.65 31.75
N ASP A 6 7.21 9.09 32.20
CA ASP A 6 6.93 8.51 33.51
C ASP A 6 6.89 6.96 33.48
N SER A 7 7.34 6.34 32.39
CA SER A 7 7.34 4.87 32.25
C SER A 7 8.76 4.29 32.20
N ALA A 8 9.06 3.39 33.13
CA ALA A 8 10.29 2.60 33.12
C ALA A 8 10.34 1.70 31.88
N TYR A 9 11.52 1.55 31.27
CA TYR A 9 11.72 0.73 30.09
C TYR A 9 11.49 -0.75 30.41
N ALA A 10 10.33 -1.29 30.02
CA ALA A 10 10.00 -2.71 30.16
C ALA A 10 10.17 -3.44 28.82
N SER A 11 11.18 -4.30 28.74
CA SER A 11 11.37 -5.23 27.63
C SER A 11 10.13 -6.14 27.46
N GLY A 12 9.53 -6.15 26.26
CA GLY A 12 8.40 -7.04 25.92
C GLY A 12 7.03 -6.37 25.82
N ASN A 13 6.82 -5.19 26.42
CA ASN A 13 5.53 -4.48 26.33
C ASN A 13 5.52 -3.49 25.15
N ARG A 14 4.95 -3.94 24.03
CA ARG A 14 4.90 -3.18 22.75
C ARG A 14 3.85 -2.06 22.76
N GLY A 15 3.02 -1.96 23.80
CA GLY A 15 1.94 -0.98 23.91
C GLY A 15 2.39 0.46 24.21
N LEU A 16 3.64 0.65 24.64
CA LEU A 16 4.19 1.97 24.98
C LEU A 16 4.71 2.75 23.76
N TRP A 17 4.71 2.15 22.57
CA TRP A 17 5.36 2.69 21.37
C TRP A 17 4.32 3.02 20.30
N VAL A 18 3.81 4.25 20.33
CA VAL A 18 2.92 4.75 19.27
C VAL A 18 3.76 5.38 18.16
N LYS A 19 3.80 4.70 17.01
CA LYS A 19 4.43 5.22 15.79
C LYS A 19 3.44 6.14 15.06
N SER A 20 3.39 7.42 15.42
CA SER A 20 2.80 8.43 14.51
C SER A 20 3.70 8.57 13.29
N LYS A 21 3.25 8.07 12.15
CA LYS A 21 3.91 8.25 10.85
C LYS A 21 3.12 9.26 10.03
N CYS A 22 3.80 10.26 9.49
CA CYS A 22 3.26 11.02 8.36
C CYS A 22 3.36 10.13 7.13
N LEU A 23 2.23 9.56 6.71
CA LEU A 23 2.17 8.78 5.49
C LEU A 23 1.87 9.75 4.35
N ASN A 24 2.80 9.90 3.41
CA ASN A 24 2.49 10.58 2.16
C ASN A 24 1.52 9.70 1.37
N ARG A 25 0.41 10.31 0.95
CA ARG A 25 -0.61 9.68 0.13
C ARG A 25 -0.74 10.50 -1.14
N GLU A 26 -0.79 9.81 -2.25
CA GLU A 26 -0.87 10.41 -3.58
C GLU A 26 -1.78 9.54 -4.45
N GLU A 27 -2.27 10.12 -5.54
CA GLU A 27 -3.14 9.44 -6.49
C GLU A 27 -2.33 8.94 -7.67
N PHE A 28 -2.59 7.71 -8.09
CA PHE A 28 -1.87 7.04 -9.15
C PHE A 28 -2.82 6.41 -10.15
N ILE A 29 -2.33 6.27 -11.37
CA ILE A 29 -3.00 5.58 -12.47
C ILE A 29 -2.59 4.11 -12.43
N VAL A 30 -3.58 3.23 -12.60
CA VAL A 30 -3.32 1.80 -12.79
C VAL A 30 -2.90 1.59 -14.25
N VAL A 31 -1.62 1.29 -14.45
CA VAL A 31 -1.04 1.06 -15.78
C VAL A 31 -1.00 -0.43 -16.16
N GLY A 32 -1.37 -1.31 -15.23
CA GLY A 32 -1.47 -2.74 -15.44
C GLY A 32 -1.60 -3.52 -14.13
N TRP A 33 -1.58 -4.84 -14.23
CA TRP A 33 -1.59 -5.73 -13.06
C TRP A 33 -0.74 -6.97 -13.33
N THR A 34 -0.24 -7.58 -12.25
CA THR A 34 0.46 -8.85 -12.32
C THR A 34 -0.47 -10.00 -11.97
N ASP A 35 -0.18 -11.17 -12.52
CA ASP A 35 -0.91 -12.39 -12.17
C ASP A 35 -0.81 -12.72 -10.67
N PRO A 36 -1.87 -13.33 -10.10
CA PRO A 36 -1.86 -13.80 -8.73
C PRO A 36 -0.80 -14.87 -8.51
N THR A 37 -0.08 -14.80 -7.40
CA THR A 37 0.89 -15.81 -6.96
C THR A 37 0.62 -16.19 -5.49
N GLY A 38 0.81 -17.46 -5.15
CA GLY A 38 0.56 -17.98 -3.80
C GLY A 38 -0.92 -18.00 -3.43
N SER A 39 -1.26 -17.52 -2.21
CA SER A 39 -2.62 -17.56 -1.65
C SER A 39 -3.52 -16.40 -2.08
N ARG A 40 -3.04 -15.48 -2.92
CA ARG A 40 -3.77 -14.26 -3.28
C ARG A 40 -4.63 -14.48 -4.52
N PRO A 41 -5.97 -14.36 -4.45
CA PRO A 41 -6.83 -14.56 -5.61
C PRO A 41 -6.92 -13.30 -6.50
N HIS A 42 -7.23 -13.52 -7.78
CA HIS A 42 -7.54 -12.52 -8.82
C HIS A 42 -6.39 -11.64 -9.33
N ILE A 43 -5.79 -10.79 -8.48
CA ILE A 43 -4.74 -9.84 -8.88
C ILE A 43 -3.57 -9.95 -7.91
N GLY A 44 -2.35 -10.17 -8.44
CA GLY A 44 -1.13 -10.28 -7.65
C GLY A 44 -0.64 -8.93 -7.12
N SER A 45 -0.58 -7.91 -7.99
CA SER A 45 -0.29 -6.52 -7.62
C SER A 45 -0.72 -5.57 -8.73
N LEU A 46 -1.07 -4.34 -8.37
CA LEU A 46 -1.35 -3.27 -9.33
C LEU A 46 -0.04 -2.57 -9.70
N LEU A 47 0.19 -2.36 -10.98
CA LEU A 47 1.26 -1.50 -11.50
C LEU A 47 0.74 -0.08 -11.53
N LEU A 48 1.46 0.83 -10.87
CA LEU A 48 1.05 2.22 -10.70
C LEU A 48 1.97 3.15 -11.48
N GLY A 49 1.41 4.22 -12.01
CA GLY A 49 2.14 5.31 -12.63
C GLY A 49 1.50 6.66 -12.32
N TYR A 50 2.22 7.74 -12.62
CA TYR A 50 1.72 9.11 -12.54
C TYR A 50 2.13 9.87 -13.80
N TYR A 51 1.38 10.92 -14.14
CA TYR A 51 1.79 11.84 -15.19
C TYR A 51 2.72 12.89 -14.59
N THR A 52 3.83 13.11 -15.29
CA THR A 52 4.72 14.26 -15.09
C THR A 52 4.06 15.52 -15.65
N ASP A 53 4.52 16.70 -15.22
CA ASP A 53 3.98 17.99 -15.68
C ASP A 53 4.06 18.17 -17.20
N ASP A 54 5.01 17.49 -17.85
CA ASP A 54 5.16 17.47 -19.30
C ASP A 54 4.37 16.33 -19.99
N GLY A 55 3.44 15.70 -19.27
CA GLY A 55 2.47 14.74 -19.80
C GLY A 55 3.00 13.33 -20.02
N ARG A 56 4.23 13.02 -19.58
CA ARG A 56 4.78 11.66 -19.71
C ARG A 56 4.28 10.77 -18.57
N LEU A 57 3.84 9.56 -18.90
CA LEU A 57 3.47 8.54 -17.93
C LEU A 57 4.73 7.88 -17.36
N MET A 58 4.98 8.09 -16.07
CA MET A 58 6.11 7.51 -15.33
C MET A 58 5.65 6.40 -14.40
N TYR A 59 6.41 5.32 -14.35
CA TYR A 59 6.13 4.20 -13.46
C TYR A 59 6.46 4.56 -12.01
N ALA A 60 5.49 4.42 -11.11
CA ALA A 60 5.58 4.77 -9.70
C ALA A 60 5.96 3.55 -8.83
N GLY A 61 5.69 2.34 -9.31
CA GLY A 61 5.91 1.10 -8.56
C GLY A 61 4.72 0.15 -8.61
N ARG A 62 4.72 -0.84 -7.71
CA ARG A 62 3.66 -1.85 -7.60
C ARG A 62 3.03 -1.86 -6.21
N ALA A 63 1.71 -1.93 -6.16
CA ALA A 63 0.94 -2.03 -4.92
C ALA A 63 0.35 -3.44 -4.75
N GLY A 64 0.88 -4.17 -3.77
CA GLY A 64 0.51 -5.56 -3.44
C GLY A 64 -0.20 -5.72 -2.09
N THR A 65 -0.34 -4.68 -1.28
CA THR A 65 -0.86 -4.78 0.09
C THR A 65 -1.86 -3.67 0.37
N GLY A 66 -2.76 -3.86 1.32
CA GLY A 66 -3.78 -2.85 1.67
C GLY A 66 -5.01 -2.83 0.76
N ILE A 67 -5.13 -3.78 -0.18
CA ILE A 67 -6.31 -3.97 -1.04
C ILE A 67 -7.04 -5.23 -0.56
N THR A 68 -8.32 -5.09 -0.23
CA THR A 68 -9.16 -6.20 0.22
C THR A 68 -9.45 -7.17 -0.92
N VAL A 69 -9.75 -8.43 -0.60
CA VAL A 69 -10.12 -9.46 -1.59
C VAL A 69 -11.35 -9.04 -2.40
N ALA A 70 -12.32 -8.38 -1.76
CA ALA A 70 -13.51 -7.86 -2.42
C ALA A 70 -13.15 -6.82 -3.50
N GLU A 71 -12.23 -5.88 -3.19
CA GLU A 71 -11.78 -4.90 -4.17
C GLU A 71 -10.92 -5.53 -5.28
N LEU A 72 -10.08 -6.53 -4.98
CA LEU A 72 -9.37 -7.27 -6.02
C LEU A 72 -10.34 -7.95 -7.01
N LYS A 73 -11.41 -8.58 -6.50
CA LYS A 73 -12.45 -9.18 -7.34
C LYS A 73 -13.21 -8.14 -8.17
N ARG A 74 -13.47 -6.96 -7.61
CA ARG A 74 -14.10 -5.85 -8.35
C ARG A 74 -13.17 -5.30 -9.44
N LEU A 75 -11.89 -5.11 -9.14
CA LEU A 75 -10.90 -4.63 -10.09
C LEU A 75 -10.67 -5.64 -11.22
N ALA A 76 -10.57 -6.94 -10.89
CA ALA A 76 -10.42 -7.99 -11.89
C ALA A 76 -11.59 -8.03 -12.88
N ARG A 77 -12.82 -7.72 -12.44
CA ARG A 77 -14.00 -7.62 -13.33
C ARG A 77 -14.06 -6.34 -14.17
N ARG A 78 -13.34 -5.29 -13.80
CA ARG A 78 -13.31 -4.02 -14.56
C ARG A 78 -12.14 -3.96 -15.54
N LEU A 79 -11.08 -4.71 -15.26
CA LEU A 79 -9.82 -4.71 -16.00
C LEU A 79 -9.68 -5.92 -16.94
N GLY A 80 -10.41 -7.01 -16.68
CA GLY A 80 -10.61 -8.12 -17.62
C GLY A 80 -11.98 -8.02 -18.29
#